data_AF-A0A7V2TSQ8-F1
#
_entry.id   AF-A0A7V2TSQ8-F1
#
_cell.length_a   1.000
_cell.length_b   1.000
_cell.length_c   1.000
_cell.angle_alpha   90.00
_cell.angle_beta   90.00
_cell.angle_gamma   90.00
#
_symmetry.space_group_name_H-M   'P 1'
#
loop_
_entity.id
_entity.type
_entity.pdbx_description
1 polymer ?
#
loop_
_entity_poly.entity_id
_entity_poly.type
_entity_poly.pdbx_seq_one_letter_code
_entity_poly.pdbx_strand_id
1 'polypeptide(L)'
;MLYIVWSKENELGIPIVDEQHRGIVSTINSFYYFIQQGHGAEALSPTLNILGQYTKLHFRAEEALMERAKYAAVEEHLALHKELVKKMTILARDLISREDANSLLQLLKDWWMGHINLEDRKYAFQVKNGLGMK
;
A
#
# COMPACT_ATOMS: atom_id res chain seq x y z
N MET A 1 -13.69 -6.15 -14.89
CA MET A 1 -13.87 -6.50 -13.47
C MET A 1 -12.70 -5.92 -12.70
N LEU A 2 -12.87 -5.55 -11.42
CA LEU A 2 -11.75 -5.11 -10.59
C LEU A 2 -11.08 -6.32 -9.93
N TYR A 3 -9.78 -6.25 -9.72
CA TYR A 3 -9.01 -7.29 -9.03
C TYR A 3 -9.07 -7.14 -7.51
N ILE A 4 -9.08 -5.90 -7.05
CA ILE A 4 -9.36 -5.51 -5.67
C ILE A 4 -10.62 -4.64 -5.67
N VAL A 5 -11.64 -5.06 -4.93
CA VAL A 5 -12.85 -4.27 -4.71
C VAL A 5 -12.71 -3.57 -3.38
N TRP A 6 -12.62 -2.23 -3.41
CA TRP A 6 -12.59 -1.43 -2.19
C TRP A 6 -13.95 -1.47 -1.49
N SER A 7 -13.93 -1.55 -0.16
CA SER A 7 -15.14 -1.54 0.67
C SER A 7 -14.96 -0.64 1.88
N LYS A 8 -16.06 -0.29 2.54
CA LYS A 8 -16.04 0.48 3.79
C LYS A 8 -15.27 -0.23 4.91
N GLU A 9 -15.20 -1.56 4.87
CA GLU A 9 -14.44 -2.31 5.86
C GLU A 9 -12.97 -1.96 5.81
N ASN A 10 -12.43 -1.55 4.66
CA ASN A 10 -11.03 -1.16 4.51
C ASN A 10 -10.71 0.24 5.05
N GLU A 11 -11.72 1.02 5.44
CA GLU A 11 -11.51 2.37 5.96
C GLU A 11 -11.01 2.34 7.40
N LEU A 12 -10.06 3.21 7.70
CA LEU A 12 -9.58 3.51 9.05
C LEU A 12 -10.36 4.67 9.67
N GLY A 13 -11.09 5.44 8.86
CA GLY A 13 -11.78 6.66 9.26
C GLY A 13 -10.84 7.84 9.44
N ILE A 14 -9.70 7.84 8.73
CA ILE A 14 -8.74 8.94 8.65
C ILE A 14 -8.77 9.39 7.18
N PRO A 15 -9.49 10.48 6.83
CA PRO A 15 -9.85 10.76 5.44
C PRO A 15 -8.69 10.81 4.45
N ILE A 16 -7.56 11.40 4.86
CA ILE A 16 -6.37 11.47 4.00
C ILE A 16 -5.72 10.11 3.78
N VAL A 17 -5.72 9.23 4.78
CA VAL A 17 -5.17 7.87 4.70
C VAL A 17 -6.10 7.00 3.85
N ASP A 18 -7.41 7.04 4.11
CA ASP A 18 -8.40 6.27 3.35
C ASP A 18 -8.35 6.62 1.85
N GLU A 19 -8.13 7.89 1.52
CA GLU A 19 -7.97 8.33 0.13
C GLU A 19 -6.67 7.85 -0.51
N GLN A 20 -5.56 7.90 0.23
CA GLN A 20 -4.29 7.33 -0.23
C GLN A 20 -4.41 5.82 -0.45
N HIS A 21 -5.12 5.10 0.43
CA HIS A 21 -5.35 3.67 0.27
C HIS A 21 -6.17 3.36 -0.98
N ARG A 22 -7.25 4.11 -1.24
CA ARG A 22 -8.03 4.00 -2.47
C ARG A 22 -7.19 4.28 -3.72
N GLY A 23 -6.31 5.28 -3.67
CA GLY A 23 -5.41 5.60 -4.77
C GLY A 23 -4.42 4.47 -5.10
N ILE A 24 -3.86 3.85 -4.06
CA ILE A 24 -2.95 2.70 -4.22
C ILE A 24 -3.69 1.47 -4.75
N VAL A 25 -4.88 1.16 -4.22
CA VAL A 25 -5.75 0.08 -4.75
C VAL A 25 -6.13 0.32 -6.21
N SER A 26 -6.44 1.56 -6.57
CA SER A 26 -6.74 1.94 -7.96
C SER A 26 -5.53 1.71 -8.87
N THR A 27 -4.32 2.00 -8.39
CA THR A 27 -3.07 1.75 -9.12
C THR A 27 -2.84 0.25 -9.34
N ILE A 28 -3.11 -0.59 -8.34
CA ILE A 28 -3.04 -2.05 -8.47
C ILE A 28 -4.10 -2.58 -9.45
N ASN A 29 -5.31 -2.01 -9.45
CA ASN A 29 -6.34 -2.36 -10.42
C ASN A 29 -5.96 -1.96 -11.86
N SER A 30 -5.27 -0.84 -12.06
CA SER A 30 -4.70 -0.46 -13.35
C SER A 30 -3.62 -1.44 -13.80
N PHE A 31 -2.77 -1.90 -12.87
CA PHE A 31 -1.79 -2.95 -13.14
C PHE A 31 -2.46 -4.24 -13.64
N TYR A 32 -3.52 -4.68 -12.96
CA TYR A 32 -4.33 -5.82 -13.40
C TYR A 32 -4.94 -5.60 -14.80
N TYR A 33 -5.50 -4.42 -15.06
CA TYR A 33 -6.08 -4.09 -16.37
C TYR A 33 -5.07 -4.32 -17.51
N PHE A 34 -3.84 -3.83 -17.35
CA PHE A 34 -2.83 -4.00 -18.40
C PHE A 34 -2.38 -5.46 -18.57
N ILE A 35 -2.33 -6.26 -17.50
CA ILE A 35 -2.12 -7.70 -17.64
C ILE A 35 -3.23 -8.34 -18.49
N GLN A 36 -4.49 -7.94 -18.26
CA GLN A 36 -5.62 -8.44 -19.06
C GLN A 36 -5.55 -8.00 -20.54
N GLN A 37 -4.84 -6.92 -20.86
CA GLN A 37 -4.57 -6.50 -22.24
C GLN A 37 -3.36 -7.24 -22.87
N GLY A 38 -2.74 -8.18 -22.16
CA GLY A 38 -1.60 -8.96 -22.64
C GLY A 38 -0.24 -8.31 -22.42
N HIS A 39 -0.14 -7.25 -21.61
CA HIS A 39 1.15 -6.66 -21.26
C HIS A 39 1.90 -7.56 -20.25
N GLY A 40 3.15 -7.89 -20.58
CA GLY A 40 4.07 -8.60 -19.68
C GLY A 40 4.66 -7.71 -18.58
N ALA A 41 5.33 -8.33 -17.60
CA ALA A 41 5.81 -7.64 -16.40
C ALA A 41 6.74 -6.44 -16.69
N GLU A 42 7.62 -6.54 -17.69
CA GLU A 42 8.55 -5.47 -18.05
C GLU A 42 7.81 -4.20 -18.51
N ALA A 43 6.78 -4.37 -19.37
CA ALA A 43 5.97 -3.28 -19.88
C ALA A 43 5.20 -2.52 -18.77
N LEU A 44 5.04 -3.15 -17.59
CA LEU A 44 4.35 -2.57 -16.44
C LEU A 44 5.29 -1.86 -15.46
N SER A 45 6.59 -1.82 -15.74
CA SER A 45 7.59 -1.11 -14.93
C SER A 45 7.20 0.36 -14.61
N PRO A 46 6.61 1.15 -15.52
CA PRO A 46 6.14 2.50 -15.20
C PRO A 46 5.05 2.51 -14.12
N THR A 47 4.08 1.59 -14.20
CA THR A 47 3.00 1.44 -13.20
C THR A 47 3.56 1.03 -11.84
N LEU A 48 4.57 0.14 -11.81
CA LEU A 48 5.26 -0.24 -10.57
C LEU A 48 6.03 0.92 -9.95
N ASN A 49 6.68 1.75 -10.76
CA ASN A 49 7.38 2.93 -10.26
C ASN A 49 6.40 3.94 -9.66
N ILE A 50 5.27 4.19 -10.31
CA ILE A 50 4.19 5.04 -9.77
C ILE A 50 3.70 4.47 -8.44
N LEU A 51 3.39 3.17 -8.39
CA LEU A 51 2.95 2.49 -7.18
C LEU A 51 3.97 2.65 -6.04
N GLY A 52 5.25 2.36 -6.30
CA GLY A 52 6.31 2.49 -5.31
C GLY A 52 6.53 3.93 -4.81
N GLN A 53 6.37 4.94 -5.67
CA GLN A 53 6.43 6.35 -5.27
C GLN A 53 5.23 6.73 -4.40
N TYR A 54 4.03 6.30 -4.78
CA TYR A 54 2.81 6.59 -4.05
C TYR A 54 2.83 5.92 -2.67
N THR A 55 3.27 4.67 -2.58
CA THR A 55 3.46 3.96 -1.30
C THR A 55 4.42 4.72 -0.38
N LYS A 56 5.57 5.21 -0.89
CA LYS A 56 6.52 5.99 -0.08
C LYS A 56 5.92 7.30 0.42
N LEU A 57 5.13 7.98 -0.41
CA LEU A 57 4.42 9.19 -0.01
C LEU A 57 3.38 8.91 1.07
N HIS A 58 2.64 7.82 0.91
CA HIS A 58 1.64 7.36 1.87
C HIS A 58 2.26 7.03 3.23
N PHE A 59 3.32 6.20 3.26
CA PHE A 59 4.03 5.87 4.51
C PHE A 59 4.53 7.13 5.23
N ARG A 60 5.11 8.09 4.51
CA ARG A 60 5.52 9.37 5.11
C ARG A 60 4.36 10.15 5.73
N ALA A 61 3.16 10.09 5.13
CA ALA A 61 1.99 10.75 5.67
C ALA A 61 1.51 10.08 6.96
N GLU A 62 1.48 8.75 7.00
CA GLU A 62 1.13 7.99 8.22
C GLU A 62 2.14 8.22 9.34
N GLU A 63 3.43 8.16 9.02
CA GLU A 63 4.53 8.42 9.97
C GLU A 63 4.37 9.80 10.62
N ALA A 64 4.12 10.84 9.81
CA ALA A 64 3.88 12.18 10.32
C ALA A 64 2.61 12.29 11.18
N LEU A 65 1.54 11.55 10.84
CA LEU A 65 0.32 11.50 11.64
C LEU A 65 0.54 10.79 12.98
N MET A 66 1.24 9.65 12.96
CA MET A 66 1.60 8.87 14.14
C MET A 66 2.49 9.68 15.10
N GLU A 67 3.51 10.37 14.59
CA GLU A 67 4.38 11.25 15.37
C GLU A 67 3.60 12.38 16.05
N ARG A 68 2.75 13.09 15.28
CA ARG A 68 1.92 14.18 15.81
C ARG A 68 0.94 13.73 16.88
N ALA A 69 0.37 12.55 16.71
CA ALA A 69 -0.53 11.94 17.69
C ALA A 69 0.20 11.28 18.87
N LYS A 70 1.55 11.27 18.86
CA LYS A 70 2.39 10.56 19.84
C LYS A 70 2.01 9.09 19.97
N TYR A 71 1.83 8.43 18.82
CA TYR A 71 1.54 6.99 18.77
C TYR A 71 2.68 6.20 19.46
N ALA A 72 2.32 5.35 20.40
CA ALA A 72 3.31 4.73 21.30
C ALA A 72 4.30 3.80 20.56
N ALA A 73 3.83 3.13 19.50
CA ALA A 73 4.60 2.18 18.71
C ALA A 73 5.08 2.79 17.36
N VAL A 74 5.27 4.11 17.29
CA VAL A 74 5.68 4.80 16.06
C VAL A 74 6.98 4.22 15.49
N GLU A 75 8.02 4.06 16.31
CA GLU A 75 9.32 3.53 15.86
C GLU A 75 9.22 2.10 15.29
N GLU A 76 8.38 1.26 15.89
CA GLU A 76 8.13 -0.11 15.43
C GLU A 76 7.44 -0.10 14.06
N HIS A 77 6.48 0.81 13.86
CA HIS A 77 5.76 0.98 12.60
C HIS A 77 6.68 1.53 11.49
N LEU A 78 7.54 2.51 11.79
CA LEU A 78 8.54 3.03 10.85
C LEU A 78 9.53 1.94 10.42
N ALA A 79 9.96 1.07 11.36
CA ALA A 79 10.82 -0.06 11.05
C ALA A 79 10.10 -1.08 10.16
N LEU A 80 8.83 -1.36 10.43
CA LEU A 80 7.98 -2.21 9.60
C LEU A 80 7.89 -1.68 8.16
N HIS A 81 7.63 -0.39 7.94
CA HIS A 81 7.60 0.22 6.60
C HIS A 81 8.90 -0.01 5.83
N LYS A 82 10.06 0.21 6.48
CA LYS A 82 11.38 0.00 5.85
C LYS A 82 11.56 -1.45 5.42
N GLU A 83 11.20 -2.40 6.28
CA GLU A 83 11.31 -3.83 5.98
C GLU A 83 10.33 -4.28 4.88
N LEU A 84 9.11 -3.76 4.88
CA LEU A 84 8.11 -4.03 3.85
C LEU A 84 8.58 -3.55 2.48
N VAL A 85 9.06 -2.30 2.37
CA VAL A 85 9.58 -1.75 1.10
C VAL A 85 10.76 -2.56 0.59
N LYS A 86 11.68 -2.95 1.49
CA LYS A 86 12.86 -3.75 1.14
C LYS A 86 12.46 -5.12 0.59
N LYS A 87 11.61 -5.86 1.31
CA LYS A 87 11.13 -7.19 0.90
C LYS A 87 10.38 -7.12 -0.42
N MET A 88 9.46 -6.17 -0.55
CA MET A 88 8.66 -5.98 -1.75
C MET A 88 9.53 -5.66 -2.96
N THR A 89 10.55 -4.81 -2.82
CA THR A 89 11.46 -4.47 -3.91
C THR A 89 12.24 -5.69 -4.42
N ILE A 90 12.69 -6.55 -3.52
CA ILE A 90 13.44 -7.78 -3.87
C ILE A 90 12.54 -8.76 -4.62
N LEU A 91 11.36 -9.05 -4.07
CA LEU A 91 10.42 -10.00 -4.67
C LEU A 91 9.88 -9.48 -6.00
N ALA A 92 9.57 -8.18 -6.11
CA ALA A 92 9.15 -7.57 -7.37
C ALA A 92 10.21 -7.75 -8.46
N ARG A 93 11.48 -7.49 -8.14
CA ARG A 93 12.57 -7.61 -9.12
C ARG A 93 12.71 -9.04 -9.65
N ASP A 94 12.62 -10.04 -8.77
CA ASP A 94 12.67 -11.45 -9.17
C ASP A 94 11.51 -11.81 -10.12
N LEU A 95 10.28 -11.41 -9.77
CA LEU A 95 9.10 -11.69 -10.59
C LEU A 95 9.11 -10.95 -11.95
N ILE A 96 9.61 -9.72 -11.98
CA ILE A 96 9.84 -8.99 -13.24
C ILE A 96 10.83 -9.75 -14.12
N SER A 97 11.96 -10.23 -13.56
CA SER A 97 12.97 -10.96 -14.34
C SER A 97 12.49 -12.32 -14.87
N ARG A 98 11.47 -12.90 -14.24
CA ARG A 98 10.81 -14.14 -14.68
C ARG A 98 9.63 -13.88 -15.62
N GLU A 99 9.35 -12.62 -15.94
CA GLU A 99 8.18 -12.16 -16.68
C GLU A 99 6.83 -12.62 -16.08
N ASP A 100 6.79 -12.88 -14.78
CA ASP A 100 5.60 -13.41 -14.09
C ASP A 100 4.71 -12.29 -13.55
N ALA A 101 3.95 -11.67 -14.46
CA ALA A 101 3.08 -10.55 -14.14
C ALA A 101 1.92 -10.93 -13.19
N ASN A 102 1.43 -12.17 -13.25
CA ASN A 102 0.32 -12.62 -12.41
C ASN A 102 0.76 -12.81 -10.95
N SER A 103 1.90 -13.46 -10.72
CA SER A 103 2.46 -13.57 -9.37
C SER A 103 2.85 -12.21 -8.81
N LEU A 104 3.34 -11.30 -9.67
CA LEU A 104 3.64 -9.93 -9.26
C LEU A 104 2.38 -9.19 -8.82
N LEU A 105 1.29 -9.28 -9.58
CA LEU A 105 0.00 -8.69 -9.21
C LEU A 105 -0.51 -9.25 -7.88
N GLN A 106 -0.45 -10.58 -7.69
CA GLN A 106 -0.88 -11.23 -6.45
C GLN A 106 -0.05 -10.76 -5.26
N LEU A 107 1.27 -10.69 -5.42
CA LEU A 107 2.18 -10.16 -4.40
C LEU A 107 1.83 -8.72 -4.00
N LEU A 108 1.57 -7.83 -4.97
CA LEU A 108 1.18 -6.45 -4.70
C LEU A 108 -0.13 -6.35 -3.90
N LYS A 109 -1.13 -7.15 -4.27
CA LYS A 109 -2.41 -7.21 -3.56
C LYS A 109 -2.23 -7.71 -2.13
N ASP A 110 -1.58 -8.86 -1.94
CA ASP A 110 -1.48 -9.48 -0.62
C ASP A 110 -0.66 -8.61 0.32
N TRP A 111 0.45 -8.05 -0.17
CA TRP A 111 1.28 -7.13 0.58
C TRP A 111 0.50 -5.89 1.00
N TRP A 112 -0.19 -5.24 0.07
CA TRP A 112 -0.92 -4.01 0.34
C TRP A 112 -2.13 -4.24 1.26
N MET A 113 -3.01 -5.18 0.89
CA MET A 113 -4.23 -5.46 1.64
C MET A 113 -3.92 -6.06 3.02
N GLY A 114 -2.84 -6.85 3.14
CA GLY A 114 -2.39 -7.37 4.42
C GLY A 114 -1.91 -6.26 5.36
N HIS A 115 -1.13 -5.31 4.84
CA HIS A 115 -0.66 -4.17 5.61
C HIS A 115 -1.82 -3.29 6.10
N ILE A 116 -2.66 -2.77 5.19
CA ILE A 116 -3.68 -1.79 5.57
C ILE A 116 -4.77 -2.37 6.49
N ASN A 117 -5.08 -3.66 6.37
CA ASN A 117 -6.12 -4.28 7.18
C ASN A 117 -5.63 -4.77 8.54
N LEU A 118 -4.32 -4.88 8.76
CA LEU A 118 -3.75 -5.42 10.00
C LEU A 118 -2.90 -4.39 10.75
N GLU A 119 -1.98 -3.73 10.05
CA GLU A 119 -0.96 -2.87 10.67
C GLU A 119 -1.50 -1.45 10.86
N ASP A 120 -2.11 -0.86 9.84
CA ASP A 120 -2.58 0.54 9.92
C ASP A 120 -3.75 0.69 10.92
N ARG A 121 -4.55 -0.38 11.06
CA ARG A 121 -5.59 -0.43 12.09
C ARG A 121 -5.06 -0.25 13.51
N LYS A 122 -3.82 -0.65 13.78
CA LYS A 122 -3.21 -0.57 15.13
C LYS A 122 -2.99 0.88 15.56
N TYR A 123 -2.73 1.80 14.63
CA TYR A 123 -2.54 3.20 14.96
C TYR A 123 -3.83 4.02 14.86
N ALA A 124 -4.78 3.58 14.03
CA ALA A 124 -5.94 4.38 13.60
C ALA A 124 -6.70 5.02 14.77
N PHE A 125 -7.07 4.23 15.80
CA PHE A 125 -7.82 4.73 16.95
C PHE A 125 -7.07 5.82 17.72
N GLN A 126 -5.78 5.61 18.02
CA GLN A 126 -4.98 6.57 18.77
C GLN A 126 -4.72 7.84 17.95
N VAL A 127 -4.42 7.71 16.66
CA VAL A 127 -4.21 8.85 15.77
C VAL A 127 -5.47 9.70 15.64
N LYS A 128 -6.63 9.08 15.42
CA LYS A 128 -7.91 9.80 15.36
C LYS A 128 -8.17 10.61 16.63
N ASN A 129 -8.05 9.98 17.80
CA ASN A 129 -8.28 10.66 19.08
C ASN A 129 -7.23 11.74 19.37
N GLY A 130 -5.96 11.45 19.13
CA GLY A 130 -4.85 12.39 19.37
C GLY A 130 -4.91 13.65 18.50
N LEU A 131 -5.57 13.57 17.34
CA LEU A 131 -5.74 14.68 16.40
C LEU A 131 -7.16 15.26 16.38
N GLY A 132 -8.06 14.79 17.25
CA GLY A 132 -9.44 15.30 17.33
C GLY A 132 -10.29 15.01 16.08
N MET A 133 -9.99 13.93 15.37
CA MET A 133 -10.75 13.48 14.19
C MET A 133 -12.03 12.79 14.66
N LYS A 134 -13.18 13.18 14.08
CA LYS A 134 -14.47 12.54 14.34
C LYS A 134 -14.55 11.17 13.68
#